data_AF-A0AAD7GPQ1-F1
#
_entry.id   AF-A0AAD7GPQ1-F1
#
_cell.length_a   1.000
_cell.length_b   1.000
_cell.length_c   1.000
_cell.angle_alpha   90.00
_cell.angle_beta   90.00
_cell.angle_gamma   90.00
#
_symmetry.space_group_name_H-M   'P 1'
#
loop_
_entity.id
_entity.type
_entity.pdbx_description
1 polymer ?
#
loop_
_entity_poly.entity_id
_entity_poly.type
_entity_poly.pdbx_seq_one_letter_code
_entity_poly.pdbx_strand_id
1 'polypeptide(L)' 'LRVQKERVRRSLKRVDALGQALRTRLAIRRRRYTVPRPNYLWHGDGHHKLIWWGVVIHGFIDG' A
#
# COMPACT_ATOMS: atom_id res chain seq x y z
N LEU A 1 22.51 -2.29 -11.78
CA LEU A 1 22.02 -1.13 -12.57
C LEU A 1 21.40 -0.08 -11.64
N ARG A 2 22.08 1.04 -11.38
CA ARG A 2 21.51 2.19 -10.65
C ARG A 2 20.86 3.14 -11.66
N VAL A 3 19.57 2.95 -11.94
CA VAL A 3 18.79 3.86 -12.81
C VAL A 3 17.97 4.79 -11.93
N GLN A 4 17.97 6.09 -12.27
CA GLN A 4 17.15 7.08 -11.57
C GLN A 4 15.66 6.71 -11.68
N LYS A 5 14.94 6.69 -10.55
CA LYS A 5 13.49 6.39 -10.50
C LYS A 5 12.69 7.24 -11.49
N GLU A 6 13.06 8.50 -11.64
CA GLU A 6 12.38 9.43 -12.54
C GLU A 6 12.49 9.02 -14.01
N ARG A 7 13.66 8.51 -14.45
CA ARG A 7 13.83 8.00 -15.82
C ARG A 7 12.94 6.79 -16.08
N VAL A 8 12.81 5.90 -15.10
CA VAL A 8 11.92 4.72 -15.19
C VAL A 8 10.46 5.15 -15.29
N ARG A 9 10.00 6.08 -14.43
CA ARG A 9 8.62 6.60 -14.47
C ARG A 9 8.29 7.27 -15.80
N ARG A 10 9.19 8.09 -16.34
CA ARG A 10 9.03 8.73 -17.66
C ARG A 10 8.95 7.70 -18.78
N SER A 11 9.80 6.67 -18.74
CA SER A 11 9.76 5.61 -19.75
C SER A 11 8.45 4.82 -19.70
N LEU A 12 8.01 4.43 -18.50
CA LEU A 12 6.72 3.77 -18.30
C LEU A 12 5.58 4.65 -18.80
N LYS A 13 5.63 5.98 -18.60
CA LYS A 13 4.57 6.90 -19.04
C LYS A 13 4.49 6.98 -20.56
N ARG A 14 5.62 6.89 -21.25
CA ARG A 14 5.65 6.86 -22.72
C ARG A 14 5.09 5.55 -23.29
N VAL A 15 5.41 4.41 -22.66
CA VAL A 15 5.03 3.09 -23.14
C VAL A 15 3.59 2.73 -22.75
N ASP A 16 3.15 3.12 -21.55
CA ASP A 16 1.86 2.74 -20.98
C ASP A 16 1.29 3.86 -20.08
N ALA A 17 0.86 4.94 -20.73
CA ALA A 17 0.21 6.05 -20.04
C ALA A 17 -1.17 5.65 -19.46
N LEU A 18 -1.94 4.89 -20.24
CA LEU A 18 -3.30 4.47 -19.88
C LEU A 18 -3.29 3.47 -18.71
N GLY A 19 -2.46 2.42 -18.78
CA GLY A 19 -2.34 1.46 -17.68
C GLY A 19 -1.80 2.09 -16.40
N GLN A 20 -0.93 3.10 -16.48
CA GLN A 20 -0.55 3.89 -15.31
C GLN A 20 -1.69 4.72 -14.73
N ALA A 21 -2.49 5.39 -15.57
CA ALA A 21 -3.64 6.15 -15.10
C ALA A 21 -4.67 5.24 -14.40
N LEU A 22 -4.96 4.06 -14.99
CA LEU A 22 -5.86 3.07 -14.39
C LEU A 22 -5.33 2.54 -13.06
N ARG A 23 -4.05 2.17 -12.98
CA ARG A 23 -3.43 1.72 -11.71
C ARG A 23 -3.44 2.79 -10.64
N THR A 24 -3.19 4.05 -11.01
CA THR A 24 -3.21 5.17 -10.06
C THR A 24 -4.62 5.43 -9.55
N ARG A 25 -5.63 5.31 -10.42
CA ARG A 25 -7.05 5.42 -10.04
C ARG A 25 -7.49 4.31 -9.08
N LEU A 26 -6.98 3.09 -9.27
CA LEU A 26 -7.27 1.94 -8.41
C LEU A 26 -6.39 1.90 -7.15
N ALA A 27 -5.41 2.79 -7.02
CA ALA A 27 -4.54 2.80 -5.86
C ALA A 27 -5.33 3.19 -4.61
N ILE A 28 -5.22 2.36 -3.57
CA ILE A 28 -5.83 2.62 -2.27
C ILE A 28 -5.29 3.95 -1.74
N ARG A 29 -6.20 4.91 -1.50
CA ARG A 29 -5.84 6.20 -0.90
C ARG A 29 -5.48 5.97 0.56
N ARG A 30 -4.18 5.96 0.86
CA ARG A 30 -3.69 5.88 2.24
C ARG A 30 -4.13 7.12 3.02
N ARG A 31 -4.78 6.91 4.15
CA ARG A 31 -5.15 7.99 5.06
C ARG A 31 -3.94 8.34 5.92
N ARG A 32 -3.71 9.64 6.12
CA ARG A 32 -2.71 10.13 7.07
C ARG A 32 -3.48 10.51 8.34
N TYR A 33 -3.12 9.87 9.44
CA TYR A 33 -3.68 10.18 10.75
C TYR A 33 -2.70 11.08 11.51
N THR A 34 -3.25 12.00 12.29
CA THR A 34 -2.50 12.80 13.26
C THR A 34 -3.17 12.54 14.60
N VAL A 35 -2.45 11.91 15.50
CA VAL A 35 -2.97 11.55 16.82
C VAL A 35 -2.28 12.34 17.92
N PRO A 36 -2.98 12.71 19.00
CA PRO A 36 -2.44 13.57 20.05
C PRO A 36 -1.43 12.86 20.96
N ARG A 37 -1.43 11.51 21.04
CA ARG A 37 -0.58 10.71 21.92
C ARG A 37 -0.53 9.24 21.47
N PRO A 38 0.47 8.45 21.93
CA PRO A 38 0.47 7.00 21.74
C PRO A 38 -0.79 6.33 22.31
N ASN A 39 -1.13 5.16 21.78
CA ASN A 39 -2.33 4.37 22.08
C ASN A 39 -3.66 5.06 21.75
N TYR A 40 -3.65 6.10 20.91
CA TYR A 40 -4.87 6.82 20.54
C TYR A 40 -5.56 6.23 19.31
N LEU A 41 -4.81 5.57 18.43
CA LEU A 41 -5.32 4.90 17.25
C LEU A 41 -4.51 3.64 16.98
N TRP A 42 -5.20 2.55 16.68
CA TRP A 42 -4.58 1.28 16.37
C TRP A 42 -4.99 0.83 14.97
N HIS A 43 -4.02 0.39 14.20
CA HIS A 43 -4.22 -0.26 12.92
C HIS A 43 -4.20 -1.77 13.13
N GLY A 44 -5.32 -2.44 12.81
CA GLY A 44 -5.41 -3.90 12.74
C GLY A 44 -5.46 -4.37 11.29
N ASP A 45 -4.71 -5.41 10.95
CA ASP A 45 -4.79 -6.09 9.64
C ASP A 45 -4.86 -7.61 9.80
N GLY A 46 -5.58 -8.26 8.89
CA GLY A 46 -5.83 -9.70 8.89
C GLY A 46 -5.17 -10.40 7.69
N HIS A 47 -4.32 -11.39 7.98
CA HIS A 47 -3.71 -12.23 6.97
C HIS A 47 -4.46 -13.56 6.80
N HIS A 48 -5.26 -13.65 5.75
CA HIS A 48 -6.19 -14.78 5.53
C HIS A 48 -5.66 -15.85 4.56
N LYS A 49 -4.41 -15.77 4.10
CA LYS A 49 -3.89 -16.73 3.11
C LYS A 49 -3.89 -18.18 3.62
N LEU A 50 -3.86 -18.36 4.94
CA LEU A 50 -3.85 -19.67 5.57
C LEU A 50 -5.24 -20.19 6.00
N ILE A 51 -6.32 -19.50 5.62
CA ILE A 51 -7.68 -19.79 6.10
C ILE A 51 -8.16 -21.20 5.73
N TRP A 52 -7.66 -21.75 4.61
CA TRP A 52 -7.96 -23.12 4.17
C TRP A 52 -7.42 -24.19 5.13
N TRP A 53 -6.40 -23.86 5.94
CA TRP A 53 -5.88 -24.70 7.01
C TRP A 53 -6.42 -24.30 8.40
N GLY A 54 -7.45 -23.45 8.44
CA GLY A 54 -8.06 -22.95 9.68
C GLY A 54 -7.23 -21.89 10.41
N VAL A 55 -6.21 -21.30 9.77
CA VAL A 55 -5.32 -20.32 10.40
C VAL A 55 -5.53 -18.93 9.81
N VAL A 56 -5.72 -17.94 10.69
CA VAL A 56 -5.74 -16.52 10.34
C VAL A 56 -4.84 -15.76 11.32
N ILE A 57 -3.97 -14.91 10.79
CA ILE A 57 -3.03 -14.13 11.60
C ILE A 57 -3.50 -12.68 11.62
N HIS A 58 -3.62 -12.09 12.81
CA HIS A 58 -3.96 -10.68 12.97
C HIS A 58 -2.76 -9.93 13.55
N GLY A 59 -2.43 -8.78 12.95
CA GLY A 59 -1.40 -7.88 13.44
C GLY A 59 -2.00 -6.54 13.84
N PHE A 60 -1.55 -5.99 14.98
CA PHE A 60 -1.98 -4.70 15.49
C PHE A 60 -0.78 -3.80 15.77
N ILE A 61 -0.86 -2.54 15.32
CA ILE A 61 0.19 -1.52 15.50
C ILE A 61 -0.49 -0.20 15.90
N ASP A 62 0.07 0.49 16.89
CA ASP A 62 -0.33 1.85 17.30
C ASP A 62 0.17 2.90 16.28
N GLY A 63 -0.66 3.86 15.89
CA GLY A 63 -0.32 4.87 14.86
C GLY A 63 -1.43 5.83 14.48
#